data_AF-A0AAV8WQI7-F1
#
_entry.id   AF-A0AAV8WQI7-F1
#
_cell.length_a   1.000
_cell.length_b   1.000
_cell.length_c   1.000
_cell.angle_alpha   90.00
_cell.angle_beta   90.00
_cell.angle_gamma   90.00
#
_symmetry.space_group_name_H-M   'P 1'
#
loop_
_entity.id
_entity.type
_entity.pdbx_description
1 polymer ?
#
loop_
_entity_poly.entity_id
_entity_poly.type
_entity_poly.pdbx_seq_one_letter_code
_entity_poly.pdbx_strand_id
1 'polypeptide(L)'
;MITISGKTLGEKLLNHTEVQKLIKSDETFDVVIVSQFFNDALKAFAKHFDAHLVIFSNIGANSMLNNLVGNPSLPSFHPEVLLGFQKHMSFFQRLVNTLTKFLVVLLLNLVIYPTQNQLVQTYFPNPVDLNDALYNVSLVLINSHVSISSPQPSVPSMIEIGGFHVTPPKKLPDDLQKFS
;
A
#
# COMPACT_ATOMS: atom_id res chain seq x y z
N MET A 1 3.47 11.45 -13.80
CA MET A 1 3.07 12.26 -12.61
C MET A 1 3.22 11.45 -11.32
N ILE A 2 2.58 10.28 -11.19
CA ILE A 2 2.62 9.43 -9.97
C ILE A 2 4.04 9.01 -9.54
N THR A 3 4.88 8.56 -10.47
CA THR A 3 6.28 8.15 -10.20
C THR A 3 7.13 9.27 -9.59
N ILE A 4 6.95 10.51 -10.09
CA ILE A 4 7.71 11.68 -9.65
C ILE A 4 7.25 12.09 -8.25
N SER A 5 5.94 12.01 -7.97
CA SER A 5 5.37 12.30 -6.66
C SER A 5 5.85 11.31 -5.59
N GLY A 6 5.83 10.00 -5.88
CA GLY A 6 6.28 8.96 -4.94
C GLY A 6 7.77 9.06 -4.59
N LYS A 7 8.63 9.25 -5.60
CA LYS A 7 10.07 9.48 -5.40
C LYS A 7 10.32 10.75 -4.57
N THR A 8 9.77 11.88 -5.00
CA THR A 8 10.00 13.19 -4.35
C THR A 8 9.53 13.18 -2.90
N LEU A 9 8.39 12.55 -2.61
CA LEU A 9 7.88 12.45 -1.25
C LEU A 9 8.77 11.56 -0.38
N GLY A 10 9.17 10.39 -0.89
CA GLY A 10 10.08 9.48 -0.20
C GLY A 10 11.43 10.14 0.09
N GLU A 11 11.99 10.83 -0.90
CA GLU A 11 13.26 11.56 -0.76
C GLU A 11 13.17 12.69 0.27
N LYS A 12 12.12 13.51 0.23
CA LYS A 12 11.90 14.57 1.23
C LYS A 12 11.76 14.02 2.65
N LEU A 13 11.04 12.91 2.82
CA LEU A 13 10.86 12.28 4.12
C LEU A 13 12.17 11.68 4.63
N LEU A 14 12.87 10.89 3.81
CA LEU A 14 14.11 10.24 4.18
C LEU A 14 15.24 11.24 4.43
N ASN A 15 15.24 12.39 3.75
CA ASN A 15 16.20 13.46 3.99
C ASN A 15 15.83 14.36 5.18
N HIS A 16 14.65 14.19 5.79
CA HIS A 16 14.21 15.03 6.90
C HIS A 16 15.09 14.78 8.14
N THR A 17 15.50 15.85 8.83
CA THR A 17 16.46 15.78 9.93
C THR A 17 16.03 14.83 11.04
N GLU A 18 14.76 14.88 11.46
CA GLU A 18 14.25 13.98 12.51
C GLU A 18 14.20 12.52 12.06
N VAL A 19 13.96 12.27 10.77
CA VAL A 19 13.96 10.90 10.21
C VAL A 19 15.39 10.37 10.15
N GLN A 20 16.36 11.20 9.76
CA GLN A 20 17.77 10.85 9.78
C GLN A 20 18.30 10.61 11.21
N LYS A 21 17.84 11.40 12.19
CA LYS A 21 18.14 11.14 13.61
C LYS A 21 17.58 9.78 14.05
N LEU A 22 16.34 9.48 13.69
CA LEU A 22 15.70 8.20 14.00
C LEU A 22 16.45 7.01 13.35
N ILE A 23 16.82 7.11 12.07
CA ILE A 23 17.58 6.07 11.35
C ILE A 23 18.94 5.81 12.02
N LYS A 24 19.59 6.85 12.54
CA LYS A 24 20.92 6.76 13.18
C LYS A 24 20.86 6.54 14.70
N SER A 25 19.67 6.49 15.27
CA SER A 25 19.48 6.25 16.69
C SER A 25 19.56 4.77 17.02
N ASP A 26 19.77 4.46 18.30
CA ASP A 26 19.71 3.10 18.85
C ASP A 26 18.28 2.71 19.29
N GLU A 27 17.26 3.45 18.83
CA GLU A 27 15.85 3.14 19.10
C GLU A 27 15.44 1.83 18.42
N THR A 28 14.56 1.08 19.08
CA THR A 28 14.06 -0.20 18.60
C THR A 28 12.54 -0.17 18.48
N PHE A 29 12.00 -0.87 17.50
CA PHE A 29 10.56 -0.95 17.26
C PHE A 29 10.16 -2.40 16.97
N ASP A 30 9.02 -2.83 17.51
CA ASP A 30 8.47 -4.15 17.20
C ASP A 30 7.71 -4.17 15.87
N VAL A 31 7.15 -3.03 15.46
CA VAL A 31 6.26 -2.90 14.30
C VAL A 31 6.53 -1.61 13.54
N VAL A 32 6.60 -1.73 12.21
CA VAL A 32 6.63 -0.61 11.28
C VAL A 32 5.36 -0.64 10.43
N ILE A 33 4.54 0.40 10.55
CA ILE A 33 3.30 0.54 9.79
C ILE A 33 3.50 1.51 8.63
N VAL A 34 3.35 1.04 7.40
CA VAL A 34 3.50 1.86 6.19
C VAL A 34 2.17 1.92 5.45
N SER A 35 1.69 3.15 5.20
CA SER A 35 0.58 3.36 4.27
C SER A 35 1.03 3.07 2.84
N GLN A 36 0.32 2.20 2.13
CA GLN A 36 0.68 1.77 0.78
C GLN A 36 0.41 2.86 -0.25
N PHE A 37 1.46 3.58 -0.68
CA PHE A 37 1.33 4.63 -1.70
C PHE A 37 2.66 4.94 -2.44
N PHE A 38 3.08 4.09 -3.39
CA PHE A 38 4.30 4.28 -4.22
C PHE A 38 5.55 4.76 -3.44
N ASN A 39 5.64 4.36 -2.18
CA ASN A 39 6.59 4.80 -1.16
C ASN A 39 7.35 3.60 -0.61
N ASP A 40 7.66 2.63 -1.49
CA ASP A 40 8.19 1.33 -1.11
C ASP A 40 9.52 1.42 -0.37
N ALA A 41 10.32 2.47 -0.59
CA ALA A 41 11.55 2.71 0.18
C ALA A 41 11.32 2.79 1.70
N LEU A 42 10.14 3.22 2.14
CA LEU A 42 9.80 3.29 3.57
C LEU A 42 9.63 1.91 4.21
N LYS A 43 9.43 0.86 3.42
CA LYS A 43 9.37 -0.51 3.93
C LYS A 43 10.74 -0.98 4.44
N ALA A 44 11.84 -0.35 4.00
CA ALA A 44 13.17 -0.65 4.50
C ALA A 44 13.33 -0.35 6.00
N PHE A 45 12.51 0.53 6.58
CA PHE A 45 12.49 0.74 8.03
C PHE A 45 12.22 -0.55 8.81
N ALA A 46 11.37 -1.44 8.29
CA ALA A 46 11.10 -2.71 8.96
C ALA A 46 12.36 -3.59 9.04
N LYS A 47 13.17 -3.63 7.98
CA LYS A 47 14.44 -4.36 8.02
C LYS A 47 15.51 -3.65 8.84
N HIS A 48 15.56 -2.32 8.77
CA HIS A 48 16.52 -1.50 9.53
C HIS A 48 16.35 -1.67 11.05
N PHE A 49 15.10 -1.75 11.53
CA PHE A 49 14.78 -1.94 12.95
C PHE A 49 14.54 -3.40 13.35
N ASP A 50 14.70 -4.35 12.44
CA ASP A 50 14.32 -5.77 12.64
C ASP A 50 12.89 -5.95 13.16
N ALA A 51 11.96 -5.16 12.61
CA ALA A 51 10.58 -5.05 13.03
C ALA A 51 9.61 -5.75 12.06
N HIS A 52 8.42 -6.09 12.53
CA HIS A 52 7.35 -6.60 11.67
C HIS A 52 6.79 -5.49 10.76
N LEU A 53 6.76 -5.76 9.45
CA LEU A 53 6.16 -4.85 8.47
C LEU A 53 4.65 -5.06 8.40
N VAL A 54 3.91 -3.99 8.70
CA VAL A 54 2.45 -3.92 8.52
C VAL A 54 2.13 -2.91 7.45
N ILE A 55 1.34 -3.30 6.47
CA ILE A 55 0.89 -2.43 5.39
C ILE A 55 -0.53 -1.95 5.70
N PHE A 56 -0.76 -0.65 5.64
CA PHE A 56 -2.09 -0.06 5.70
C PHE A 56 -2.52 0.37 4.29
N SER A 57 -3.70 -0.06 3.84
CA SER A 57 -4.28 0.36 2.58
C SER A 57 -5.63 1.03 2.80
N ASN A 58 -5.77 2.24 2.27
CA ASN A 58 -7.03 2.98 2.27
C ASN A 58 -8.00 2.55 1.17
N ILE A 59 -7.52 1.78 0.19
CA ILE A 59 -8.29 1.23 -0.92
C ILE A 59 -8.45 -0.27 -0.67
N GLY A 60 -9.55 -0.85 -1.13
CA GLY A 60 -9.73 -2.30 -1.14
C GLY A 60 -8.58 -3.04 -1.85
N ALA A 61 -8.52 -4.36 -1.69
CA ALA A 61 -7.42 -5.10 -2.29
C ALA A 61 -7.37 -4.93 -3.82
N ASN A 62 -6.14 -4.79 -4.31
CA ASN A 62 -5.83 -4.48 -5.70
C ASN A 62 -4.53 -5.20 -6.08
N SER A 63 -4.19 -5.21 -7.37
CA SER A 63 -3.02 -5.96 -7.86
C SER A 63 -1.71 -5.59 -7.16
N MET A 64 -1.50 -4.31 -6.82
CA MET A 64 -0.26 -3.90 -6.14
C MET A 64 -0.19 -4.48 -4.73
N LEU A 65 -1.29 -4.39 -3.98
CA LEU A 65 -1.37 -4.91 -2.62
C LEU A 65 -1.30 -6.44 -2.58
N ASN A 66 -2.01 -7.09 -3.49
CA ASN A 66 -2.08 -8.54 -3.60
C ASN A 66 -0.70 -9.15 -3.86
N ASN A 67 0.12 -8.52 -4.70
CA ASN A 67 1.48 -8.98 -5.00
C ASN A 67 2.40 -8.98 -3.77
N LEU A 68 2.21 -8.08 -2.80
CA LEU A 68 3.06 -7.98 -1.61
C LEU A 68 2.91 -9.18 -0.66
N VAL A 69 1.75 -9.85 -0.70
CA VAL A 69 1.41 -10.98 0.18
C VAL A 69 1.11 -12.26 -0.60
N GLY A 70 1.45 -12.30 -1.90
CA GLY A 70 1.21 -13.47 -2.75
C GLY A 70 -0.27 -13.81 -2.95
N ASN A 71 -1.19 -12.86 -2.77
CA ASN A 71 -2.62 -13.10 -2.96
C ASN A 71 -2.94 -13.24 -4.46
N PRO A 72 -3.52 -14.36 -4.92
CA PRO A 72 -3.80 -14.56 -6.34
C PRO A 72 -4.87 -13.58 -6.86
N SER A 73 -4.57 -12.88 -7.95
CA SER A 73 -5.48 -11.94 -8.60
C SER A 73 -5.56 -12.18 -10.11
N LEU A 74 -6.66 -12.77 -10.55
CA LEU A 74 -6.93 -13.07 -11.96
C LEU A 74 -7.38 -11.80 -12.72
N PRO A 75 -6.64 -11.37 -13.78
CA PRO A 75 -7.01 -10.17 -14.55
C PRO A 75 -8.30 -10.33 -15.36
N SER A 76 -8.79 -11.55 -15.57
CA SER A 76 -10.06 -11.81 -16.24
C SER A 76 -11.29 -11.49 -15.39
N PHE A 77 -11.13 -11.44 -14.06
CA PHE A 77 -12.21 -11.23 -13.09
C PHE A 77 -12.01 -9.97 -12.23
N HIS A 78 -10.76 -9.55 -12.02
CA HIS A 78 -10.45 -8.35 -11.24
C HIS A 78 -10.11 -7.19 -12.17
N PRO A 79 -11.00 -6.18 -12.29
CA PRO A 79 -10.69 -4.99 -13.04
C PRO A 79 -9.58 -4.21 -12.34
N GLU A 80 -8.65 -3.64 -13.11
CA GLU A 80 -7.66 -2.76 -12.55
C GLU A 80 -8.26 -1.43 -12.17
N VAL A 81 -7.88 -0.95 -10.99
CA VAL A 81 -8.39 0.27 -10.38
C VAL A 81 -8.22 1.48 -11.31
N LEU A 82 -7.13 1.49 -12.10
CA LEU A 82 -6.81 2.56 -13.04
C LEU A 82 -7.76 2.65 -14.25
N LEU A 83 -8.49 1.58 -14.59
CA LEU A 83 -9.35 1.53 -15.78
C LEU A 83 -10.81 1.85 -15.50
N GLY A 84 -11.22 1.87 -14.23
CA GLY A 84 -12.61 2.15 -13.84
C GLY A 84 -13.63 1.15 -14.41
N PHE A 85 -13.17 -0.05 -14.80
CA PHE A 85 -14.05 -1.08 -15.33
C PHE A 85 -14.96 -1.65 -14.24
N GLN A 86 -16.19 -1.99 -14.65
CA GLN A 86 -17.15 -2.68 -13.80
C GLN A 86 -16.73 -4.13 -13.58
N LYS A 87 -17.26 -4.77 -12.53
CA LYS A 87 -17.00 -6.17 -12.19
C LYS A 87 -17.25 -7.13 -13.38
N HIS A 88 -18.28 -6.85 -14.16
CA HIS A 88 -18.59 -7.61 -15.37
C HIS A 88 -17.91 -6.97 -16.59
N MET A 89 -16.75 -7.51 -16.94
CA MET A 89 -16.01 -7.11 -18.13
C MET A 89 -16.37 -7.98 -19.34
N SER A 90 -16.59 -7.34 -20.49
CA SER A 90 -16.62 -7.99 -21.81
C SER A 90 -15.27 -8.59 -22.17
N PHE A 91 -15.22 -9.45 -23.20
CA PHE A 91 -13.96 -10.02 -23.67
C PHE A 91 -12.89 -8.96 -23.98
N PHE A 92 -13.27 -7.89 -24.70
CA PHE A 92 -12.35 -6.81 -25.04
C PHE A 92 -11.88 -6.03 -23.81
N GLN A 93 -12.78 -5.78 -22.86
CA GLN A 93 -12.42 -5.14 -21.58
C GLN A 93 -11.43 -6.02 -20.79
N ARG A 94 -11.60 -7.35 -20.77
CA ARG A 94 -10.64 -8.27 -20.12
C ARG A 94 -9.27 -8.25 -20.79
N LEU A 95 -9.23 -8.15 -22.13
CA LEU A 95 -7.98 -8.05 -22.89
C LEU A 95 -7.25 -6.76 -22.53
N VAL A 96 -7.94 -5.61 -22.59
CA VAL A 96 -7.37 -4.31 -22.20
C VAL A 96 -6.91 -4.34 -20.75
N ASN A 97 -7.72 -4.89 -19.84
CA ASN A 97 -7.38 -5.03 -18.43
C ASN A 97 -6.10 -5.83 -18.20
N THR A 98 -5.95 -6.95 -18.91
CA THR A 98 -4.77 -7.82 -18.82
C THR A 98 -3.52 -7.09 -19.34
N LEU A 99 -3.63 -6.40 -20.48
CA LEU A 99 -2.53 -5.62 -21.04
C LEU A 99 -2.12 -4.48 -20.10
N THR A 100 -3.09 -3.76 -19.53
CA THR A 100 -2.81 -2.70 -18.56
C THR A 100 -2.14 -3.25 -17.31
N LYS A 101 -2.62 -4.37 -16.75
CA LYS A 101 -1.98 -5.03 -15.60
C LYS A 101 -0.53 -5.39 -15.91
N PHE A 102 -0.26 -5.95 -17.08
CA PHE A 102 1.10 -6.28 -17.52
C PHE A 102 1.99 -5.02 -17.61
N LEU A 103 1.50 -3.94 -18.22
CA LEU A 103 2.23 -2.67 -18.32
C LEU A 103 2.52 -2.05 -16.94
N VAL A 104 1.58 -2.14 -16.00
CA VAL A 104 1.77 -1.66 -14.63
C VAL A 104 2.85 -2.48 -13.92
N VAL A 105 2.84 -3.81 -14.05
CA VAL A 105 3.88 -4.68 -13.48
C VAL A 105 5.25 -4.35 -14.09
N LEU A 106 5.32 -4.13 -15.40
CA LEU A 106 6.55 -3.72 -16.07
C LEU A 106 7.07 -2.38 -15.53
N LEU A 107 6.20 -1.37 -15.42
CA LEU A 107 6.54 -0.06 -14.88
C LEU A 107 7.05 -0.15 -13.44
N LEU A 108 6.40 -0.96 -12.60
CA LEU A 108 6.81 -1.17 -11.21
C LEU A 108 8.22 -1.76 -11.13
N ASN A 109 8.46 -2.85 -11.87
CA ASN A 109 9.74 -3.58 -11.78
C ASN A 109 10.90 -2.86 -12.48
N LEU A 110 10.66 -2.17 -13.60
CA LEU A 110 11.73 -1.54 -14.37
C LEU A 110 12.02 -0.09 -13.96
N VAL A 111 11.06 0.60 -13.35
CA VAL A 111 11.21 2.04 -13.05
C VAL A 111 10.99 2.33 -11.57
N ILE A 112 9.86 1.91 -11.00
CA ILE A 112 9.50 2.32 -9.62
C ILE A 112 10.42 1.66 -8.59
N TYR A 113 10.48 0.33 -8.56
CA TYR A 113 11.28 -0.39 -7.56
C TYR A 113 12.77 -0.08 -7.64
N PRO A 114 13.41 0.01 -8.83
CA PRO A 114 14.80 0.47 -8.91
C PRO A 114 15.00 1.88 -8.34
N THR A 115 14.08 2.81 -8.64
CA THR A 115 14.14 4.18 -8.10
C THR A 115 13.98 4.21 -6.58
N GLN A 116 13.08 3.39 -6.04
CA GLN A 116 12.86 3.28 -4.60
C GLN A 116 14.06 2.58 -3.91
N ASN A 117 14.65 1.57 -4.55
CA ASN A 117 15.85 0.90 -4.05
C ASN A 117 17.02 1.89 -3.95
N GLN A 118 17.19 2.78 -4.93
CA GLN A 118 18.21 3.85 -4.85
C GLN A 118 18.03 4.75 -3.62
N LEU A 119 16.79 5.07 -3.22
CA LEU A 119 16.54 5.82 -1.99
C LEU A 119 16.98 5.03 -0.75
N VAL A 120 16.67 3.73 -0.70
CA VAL A 120 17.12 2.86 0.41
C VAL A 120 18.64 2.85 0.51
N GLN A 121 19.32 2.65 -0.63
CA GLN A 121 20.79 2.62 -0.72
C GLN A 121 21.45 3.96 -0.33
N THR A 122 20.74 5.08 -0.48
CA THR A 122 21.27 6.42 -0.21
C THR A 122 21.12 6.84 1.25
N TYR A 123 19.98 6.50 1.88
CA TYR A 123 19.58 7.10 3.16
C TYR A 123 19.71 6.18 4.39
N PHE A 124 19.86 4.87 4.19
CA PHE A 124 20.02 3.92 5.29
C PHE A 124 21.50 3.54 5.49
N PRO A 125 21.99 3.44 6.74
CA PRO A 125 23.39 3.14 7.02
C PRO A 125 23.77 1.69 6.66
N ASN A 126 22.85 0.75 6.86
CA ASN A 126 22.98 -0.66 6.46
C ASN A 126 21.87 -0.97 5.45
N PRO A 127 22.03 -0.52 4.19
CA PRO A 127 20.95 -0.63 3.22
C PRO A 127 20.72 -2.10 2.84
N VAL A 128 19.44 -2.48 2.80
CA VAL A 128 18.98 -3.78 2.30
C VAL A 128 18.52 -3.67 0.85
N ASP A 129 18.46 -4.80 0.14
CA ASP A 129 17.75 -4.79 -1.13
C ASP A 129 16.26 -4.56 -0.88
N LEU A 130 15.66 -3.65 -1.65
CA LEU A 130 14.25 -3.32 -1.51
C LEU A 130 13.35 -4.57 -1.64
N ASN A 131 13.71 -5.56 -2.45
CA ASN A 131 12.90 -6.78 -2.60
C ASN A 131 12.80 -7.56 -1.29
N ASP A 132 13.86 -7.58 -0.47
CA ASP A 132 13.87 -8.25 0.82
C ASP A 132 12.92 -7.59 1.83
N ALA A 133 12.72 -6.27 1.71
CA ALA A 133 11.76 -5.52 2.51
C ALA A 133 10.34 -5.59 1.94
N LEU A 134 10.20 -5.61 0.61
CA LEU A 134 8.91 -5.58 -0.10
C LEU A 134 8.03 -6.79 0.19
N TYR A 135 8.61 -7.99 0.19
CA TYR A 135 7.88 -9.25 0.30
C TYR A 135 7.87 -9.82 1.73
N ASN A 136 8.46 -9.13 2.70
CA ASN A 136 8.46 -9.52 4.12
C ASN A 136 7.29 -8.86 4.89
N VAL A 137 6.13 -8.75 4.25
CA VAL A 137 4.93 -8.16 4.87
C VAL A 137 4.29 -9.19 5.79
N SER A 138 4.19 -8.85 7.08
CA SER A 138 3.58 -9.71 8.10
C SER A 138 2.05 -9.58 8.12
N LEU A 139 1.53 -8.38 7.83
CA LEU A 139 0.11 -8.08 7.91
C LEU A 139 -0.27 -6.95 6.94
N VAL A 140 -1.46 -7.04 6.38
CA VAL A 140 -2.08 -6.00 5.56
C VAL A 140 -3.42 -5.62 6.16
N LEU A 141 -3.55 -4.37 6.58
CA LEU A 141 -4.76 -3.75 7.09
C LEU A 141 -5.46 -2.99 5.96
N ILE A 142 -6.67 -3.40 5.62
CA ILE A 142 -7.43 -2.86 4.50
C ILE A 142 -8.62 -2.08 5.04
N ASN A 143 -8.70 -0.79 4.73
CA ASN A 143 -9.87 0.03 5.06
C ASN A 143 -11.03 -0.26 4.10
N SER A 144 -11.57 -1.47 4.21
CA SER A 144 -12.69 -2.01 3.44
C SER A 144 -13.54 -2.90 4.35
N HIS A 145 -14.71 -3.33 3.87
CA HIS A 145 -15.56 -4.28 4.56
C HIS A 145 -16.21 -5.25 3.58
N VAL A 146 -16.40 -6.50 3.99
CA VAL A 146 -16.93 -7.60 3.15
C VAL A 146 -18.32 -7.29 2.56
N SER A 147 -19.07 -6.40 3.20
CA SER A 147 -20.40 -5.96 2.74
C SER A 147 -20.34 -4.97 1.57
N ILE A 148 -19.21 -4.28 1.37
CA ILE A 148 -19.02 -3.29 0.30
C ILE A 148 -18.05 -3.79 -0.77
N SER A 149 -17.13 -4.69 -0.42
CA SER A 149 -16.17 -5.25 -1.36
C SER A 149 -16.79 -6.35 -2.22
N SER A 150 -16.28 -6.49 -3.44
CA SER A 150 -16.61 -7.66 -4.24
C SER A 150 -15.97 -8.90 -3.61
N PRO A 151 -16.66 -10.06 -3.61
CA PRO A 151 -16.06 -11.33 -3.19
C PRO A 151 -14.79 -11.58 -4.01
N GLN A 152 -13.66 -11.65 -3.31
CA GLN A 152 -12.35 -11.89 -3.89
C GLN A 152 -11.53 -12.77 -2.95
N PRO A 153 -10.56 -13.54 -3.46
CA PRO A 153 -9.61 -14.25 -2.62
C PRO A 153 -8.85 -13.27 -1.72
N SER A 154 -8.68 -13.64 -0.46
CA SER A 154 -7.79 -12.97 0.48
C SER A 154 -6.98 -14.03 1.22
N VAL A 155 -5.72 -13.72 1.48
CA VAL A 155 -4.86 -14.54 2.34
C VAL A 155 -5.08 -14.16 3.81
N PRO A 156 -4.79 -15.04 4.78
CA PRO A 156 -5.03 -14.76 6.21
C PRO A 156 -4.33 -13.52 6.75
N SER A 157 -3.23 -13.09 6.13
CA SER A 157 -2.51 -11.86 6.49
C SER A 157 -3.20 -10.58 6.00
N MET A 158 -4.35 -10.66 5.33
CA MET A 158 -5.13 -9.51 4.88
C MET A 158 -6.38 -9.35 5.75
N ILE A 159 -6.39 -8.33 6.59
CA ILE A 159 -7.46 -8.05 7.55
C ILE A 159 -8.20 -6.78 7.14
N GLU A 160 -9.51 -6.92 6.94
CA GLU A 160 -10.39 -5.78 6.71
C GLU A 160 -10.73 -5.08 8.03
N ILE A 161 -10.42 -3.79 8.10
CA ILE A 161 -10.62 -2.93 9.28
C ILE A 161 -11.54 -1.74 8.95
N GLY A 162 -12.45 -1.89 8.00
CA GLY A 162 -13.39 -0.84 7.60
C GLY A 162 -14.15 -0.27 8.80
N GLY A 163 -14.22 1.07 8.89
CA GLY A 163 -14.93 1.74 9.97
C GLY A 163 -14.16 1.83 11.30
N PHE A 164 -12.89 1.43 11.36
CA PHE A 164 -12.07 1.51 12.59
C PHE A 164 -11.97 2.93 13.20
N HIS A 165 -12.18 3.96 12.40
CA HIS A 165 -12.13 5.36 12.81
C HIS A 165 -13.51 5.92 13.25
N VAL A 166 -14.59 5.15 13.09
CA VAL A 166 -15.95 5.58 13.44
C VAL A 166 -16.12 5.48 14.95
N THR A 167 -16.38 6.62 15.59
CA THR A 167 -16.68 6.69 17.03
C THR A 167 -18.19 6.57 17.27
N PRO A 168 -18.62 6.20 18.49
CA PRO A 168 -20.04 6.18 18.83
C PRO A 168 -20.71 7.51 18.47
N PRO A 169 -21.91 7.49 17.87
CA PRO A 169 -22.59 8.69 17.43
C PRO A 169 -22.82 9.63 18.61
N LYS A 170 -22.41 10.89 18.46
CA LYS A 170 -22.75 11.95 19.41
C LYS A 170 -24.16 12.46 19.11
N LYS A 171 -24.86 12.96 20.14
CA LYS A 171 -26.15 13.64 19.95
C LYS A 171 -25.98 14.75 18.92
N LEU A 172 -26.87 14.81 17.94
CA LEU A 172 -26.88 15.91 16.97
C LEU A 172 -27.02 17.25 17.72
N PRO A 173 -26.36 18.33 17.30
CA PRO A 173 -26.69 19.68 17.74
C PRO A 173 -28.19 19.97 17.64
N ASP A 174 -28.75 20.68 18.63
CA ASP A 174 -30.20 20.88 18.75
C ASP A 174 -30.80 21.73 17.61
N ASP A 175 -29.98 22.53 16.93
CA ASP A 175 -30.34 23.25 15.70
C ASP A 175 -30.53 22.30 14.51
N LEU A 176 -29.71 21.24 14.41
CA LEU A 176 -29.82 20.23 13.34
C LEU A 176 -30.94 19.20 13.61
N GLN A 177 -31.31 18.96 14.87
CA GLN A 177 -32.48 18.11 15.22
C GLN A 177 -33.81 18.74 14.81
N LYS A 178 -33.87 20.06 14.64
CA LYS A 178 -35.11 20.76 14.25
C LYS A 178 -35.44 20.63 12.76
N PHE A 179 -34.48 20.16 11.95
CA PHE A 179 -34.64 19.99 10.50
C PHE A 179 -34.92 18.54 10.06
N SER A 180 -34.96 17.59 11.01
CA SER A 180 -35.27 16.17 10.75
C SER A 180 -36.74 15.84 10.95
#